data_AF-A0A2G6FZ47-F1
#
_entry.id   AF-A0A2G6FZ47-F1
#
_cell.length_a   1.000
_cell.length_b   1.000
_cell.length_c   1.000
_cell.angle_alpha   90.00
_cell.angle_beta   90.00
_cell.angle_gamma   90.00
#
_symmetry.space_group_name_H-M   'P 1'
#
loop_
_entity.id
_entity.type
_entity.pdbx_description
1 polymer ?
#
loop_
_entity_poly.entity_id
_entity_poly.type
_entity_poly.pdbx_seq_one_letter_code
_entity_poly.pdbx_strand_id
1 'polypeptide(L)'
;KRRNAMAVRTLSFMVWMNGMKGISVKQRGSPTPAMLLGLLDHPLTVEEILEWRLFPEHVEMPPRWKEYYGGEIDTVALPVNRRHALKYAF
;
A
#
# COMPACT_ATOMS: atom_id res chain seq x y z
N LYS A 1 3.46 7.90 -16.67
CA LYS A 1 2.79 7.13 -15.57
C LYS A 1 2.34 8.12 -14.49
N ARG A 2 1.08 8.05 -14.01
CA ARG A 2 0.54 8.94 -12.96
C ARG A 2 1.30 8.71 -11.64
N ARG A 3 1.69 9.81 -10.96
CA ARG A 3 2.41 9.80 -9.68
C ARG A 3 1.52 10.00 -8.46
N ASN A 4 0.25 10.33 -8.68
CA ASN A 4 -0.66 10.84 -7.65
C ASN A 4 -0.79 9.97 -6.40
N ALA A 5 -0.87 8.64 -6.56
CA ALA A 5 -0.93 7.66 -5.46
C ALA A 5 0.30 6.73 -5.43
N MET A 6 1.42 7.14 -6.05
CA MET A 6 2.56 6.25 -6.27
C MET A 6 3.17 5.78 -4.96
N ALA A 7 3.33 6.67 -3.98
CA ALA A 7 3.88 6.32 -2.67
C ALA A 7 3.04 5.24 -1.96
N VAL A 8 1.72 5.44 -1.88
CA VAL A 8 0.80 4.47 -1.26
C VAL A 8 0.82 3.14 -2.00
N ARG A 9 0.77 3.15 -3.33
CA ARG A 9 0.83 1.91 -4.13
C ARG A 9 2.14 1.16 -3.92
N THR A 10 3.25 1.87 -3.84
CA THR A 10 4.55 1.25 -3.54
C THR A 10 4.56 0.63 -2.16
N LEU A 11 4.04 1.31 -1.14
CA LEU A 11 3.96 0.78 0.22
C LEU A 11 3.04 -0.46 0.29
N SER A 12 1.85 -0.41 -0.31
CA SER A 12 0.96 -1.58 -0.38
C SER A 12 1.62 -2.75 -1.12
N PHE A 13 2.36 -2.47 -2.18
CA PHE A 13 3.13 -3.49 -2.91
C PHE A 13 4.23 -4.10 -2.04
N MET A 14 4.93 -3.29 -1.23
CA MET A 14 5.94 -3.81 -0.29
C MET A 14 5.32 -4.73 0.76
N VAL A 15 4.16 -4.37 1.32
CA VAL A 15 3.42 -5.24 2.26
C VAL A 15 3.05 -6.56 1.59
N TRP A 16 2.48 -6.50 0.39
CA TRP A 16 2.11 -7.71 -0.35
C TRP A 16 3.33 -8.60 -0.68
N MET A 17 4.40 -8.01 -1.22
CA MET A 17 5.61 -8.74 -1.62
C MET A 17 6.31 -9.44 -0.45
N ASN A 18 6.32 -8.81 0.73
CA ASN A 18 7.07 -9.31 1.87
C ASN A 18 6.22 -10.12 2.86
N GLY A 19 4.94 -9.79 3.01
CA GLY A 19 4.07 -10.35 4.03
C GLY A 19 3.06 -11.38 3.51
N MET A 20 2.59 -11.27 2.26
CA MET A 20 1.54 -12.17 1.73
C MET A 20 2.07 -13.16 0.70
N LYS A 21 2.88 -12.67 -0.23
CA LYS A 21 3.34 -13.47 -1.36
C LYS A 21 4.54 -14.33 -0.97
N GLY A 22 4.41 -15.63 -1.20
CA GLY A 22 5.54 -16.56 -1.14
C GLY A 22 6.64 -16.19 -2.14
N ILE A 23 7.90 -16.49 -1.78
CA ILE A 23 9.07 -16.18 -2.62
C ILE A 23 8.99 -16.92 -3.95
N SER A 24 8.62 -18.20 -3.91
CA SER A 24 8.42 -19.02 -5.11
C SER A 24 6.95 -19.05 -5.50
N VAL A 25 6.63 -18.51 -6.67
CA VAL A 25 5.28 -18.58 -7.26
C VAL A 25 4.96 -19.99 -7.76
N LYS A 26 6.00 -20.78 -8.07
CA LYS A 26 5.83 -22.16 -8.57
C LYS A 26 5.53 -23.16 -7.45
N GLN A 27 5.81 -22.81 -6.20
CA GLN A 27 5.64 -23.69 -5.06
C GLN A 27 4.51 -23.19 -4.17
N ARG A 28 3.42 -23.97 -4.11
CA ARG A 28 2.31 -23.69 -3.19
C ARG A 28 2.82 -23.76 -1.74
N GLY A 29 2.47 -22.76 -0.94
CA GLY A 29 2.90 -22.68 0.46
C GLY A 29 4.37 -22.28 0.64
N SER A 30 5.03 -21.72 -0.39
CA SER A 30 6.35 -21.12 -0.23
C SER A 30 6.31 -20.03 0.86
N PRO A 31 7.29 -19.99 1.78
CA PRO A 31 7.34 -18.96 2.80
C PRO A 31 7.48 -17.57 2.18
N THR A 32 6.95 -16.57 2.87
CA THR A 32 7.14 -15.17 2.48
C THR A 32 8.53 -14.67 2.90
N PRO A 33 9.04 -13.57 2.31
CA PRO A 33 10.29 -12.96 2.76
C PRO A 33 10.30 -12.64 4.26
N ALA A 34 9.20 -12.12 4.80
CA ALA A 34 9.09 -11.83 6.23
C ALA A 34 9.14 -13.11 7.10
N MET A 35 8.58 -14.23 6.63
CA MET A 35 8.70 -15.51 7.31
C MET A 35 10.13 -16.04 7.32
N LEU A 36 10.87 -15.93 6.21
CA LEU A 36 12.28 -16.34 6.19
C LEU A 36 13.14 -15.52 7.15
N LEU A 37 12.79 -14.25 7.37
CA LEU A 37 13.47 -13.37 8.32
C LEU A 37 13.01 -13.58 9.77
N GLY A 38 12.05 -14.48 10.03
CA GLY A 38 11.48 -14.71 11.36
C GLY A 38 10.64 -13.53 11.89
N LEU A 39 10.20 -12.62 11.02
CA LEU A 39 9.36 -11.47 11.39
C LEU A 39 7.88 -11.84 11.45
N LEU A 40 7.48 -12.89 10.74
CA LEU A 40 6.13 -13.46 10.73
C LEU A 40 6.23 -14.99 10.81
N ASP A 41 5.23 -15.62 11.41
CA ASP A 41 5.09 -17.08 11.49
C ASP A 41 4.15 -17.65 10.41
N HIS A 42 3.38 -16.79 9.73
CA HIS A 42 2.50 -17.15 8.62
C HIS A 42 2.41 -16.03 7.56
N PRO A 43 1.92 -16.32 6.34
CA PRO A 43 1.60 -15.30 5.35
C PRO A 43 0.39 -14.47 5.79
N LEU A 44 0.51 -13.14 5.74
CA LEU A 44 -0.59 -12.23 6.07
C LEU A 44 -1.77 -12.40 5.12
N THR A 45 -2.96 -12.31 5.68
CA THR A 45 -4.24 -12.18 4.98
C THR A 45 -4.57 -10.72 4.67
N VAL A 46 -5.57 -10.49 3.82
CA VAL A 46 -6.03 -9.13 3.53
C VAL A 46 -6.67 -8.52 4.77
N GLU A 47 -7.40 -9.33 5.52
CA GLU A 47 -8.12 -8.97 6.73
C GLU A 47 -7.15 -8.46 7.79
N GLU A 48 -6.06 -9.19 8.06
CA GLU A 48 -5.02 -8.75 9.00
C GLU A 48 -4.40 -7.43 8.56
N ILE A 49 -4.05 -7.29 7.28
CA ILE A 49 -3.46 -6.03 6.78
C ILE A 49 -4.43 -4.85 6.99
N LEU A 50 -5.72 -5.06 6.75
CA LEU A 50 -6.73 -4.02 6.91
C LEU A 50 -7.03 -3.70 8.37
N GLU A 51 -6.90 -4.67 9.28
CA GLU A 51 -7.02 -4.44 10.73
C GLU A 51 -5.94 -3.48 11.24
N TRP A 52 -4.70 -3.63 10.76
CA TRP A 52 -3.58 -2.74 11.13
C TRP A 52 -3.49 -1.48 10.26
N ARG A 53 -4.35 -1.33 9.24
CA ARG A 53 -4.24 -0.22 8.30
C ARG A 53 -4.67 1.09 8.96
N LEU A 54 -3.69 1.97 9.14
CA LEU A 54 -3.91 3.32 9.65
C LEU A 54 -4.46 4.24 8.54
N PHE A 55 -5.56 4.92 8.84
CA PHE A 55 -6.16 5.93 7.98
C PHE A 55 -5.65 7.34 8.36
N PRO A 56 -5.48 8.26 7.40
CA PRO A 56 -4.98 9.62 7.67
C PRO A 56 -5.80 10.42 8.68
N GLU A 57 -7.07 10.07 8.87
CA GLU A 57 -7.97 10.67 9.85
C GLU A 57 -7.66 10.20 11.28
N HIS A 58 -7.03 9.04 11.44
CA HIS A 58 -6.76 8.41 12.74
C HIS A 58 -5.33 8.63 13.24
N VAL A 59 -4.44 9.18 12.42
CA VAL A 59 -3.01 9.33 12.76
C VAL A 59 -2.48 10.67 12.28
N GLU A 60 -1.68 11.32 13.13
CA GLU A 60 -0.94 12.51 12.73
C GLU A 60 0.12 12.14 11.69
N MET A 61 0.02 12.77 10.51
CA MET A 61 0.89 12.46 9.38
C MET A 61 1.30 13.74 8.67
N PRO A 62 2.55 13.84 8.17
CA PRO A 62 3.00 15.03 7.45
C PRO A 62 2.08 15.36 6.25
N PRO A 63 1.80 16.65 5.98
CA PRO A 63 0.86 17.05 4.93
C PRO A 63 1.11 16.40 3.56
N ARG A 64 2.39 16.28 3.18
CA ARG A 64 2.80 15.68 1.92
C ARG A 64 2.35 14.22 1.74
N TRP A 65 2.29 13.45 2.82
CA TRP A 65 1.82 12.07 2.76
C TRP A 65 0.29 12.00 2.64
N LYS A 66 -0.44 12.97 3.21
CA LYS A 66 -1.90 13.08 3.03
C LYS A 66 -2.24 13.33 1.57
N GLU A 67 -1.49 14.20 0.89
CA GLU A 67 -1.65 14.45 -0.55
C GLU A 67 -1.46 13.16 -1.39
N TYR A 68 -0.47 12.34 -1.07
CA TYR A 68 -0.27 11.05 -1.76
C TYR A 68 -1.37 10.03 -1.45
N TYR A 69 -1.86 10.03 -0.22
CA TYR A 69 -2.95 9.14 0.20
C TYR A 69 -4.28 9.51 -0.47
N GLY A 70 -4.59 10.81 -0.54
CA GLY A 70 -5.73 11.36 -1.27
C GLY A 70 -5.60 11.32 -2.80
N GLY A 71 -4.41 11.02 -3.32
CA GLY A 71 -4.16 11.04 -4.76
C GLY A 71 -4.22 12.45 -5.36
N GLU A 72 -3.85 13.46 -4.57
CA GLU A 72 -3.92 14.89 -4.88
C GLU A 72 -2.68 15.40 -5.63
N ILE A 73 -1.59 14.61 -5.64
CA ILE A 73 -0.34 15.00 -6.29
C ILE A 73 -0.51 15.06 -7.82
N ASP A 74 -0.31 16.26 -8.36
CA ASP A 74 -0.33 16.47 -9.80
C ASP A 74 0.93 15.86 -10.45
N THR A 75 0.70 15.15 -11.55
CA THR A 75 1.79 14.64 -12.39
C THR A 75 2.07 15.68 -13.46
N VAL A 76 3.20 16.39 -13.34
CA VAL A 76 3.61 17.49 -14.25
C VAL A 76 3.54 17.09 -15.73
N ALA A 77 3.93 15.87 -16.07
CA ALA A 77 3.92 15.37 -17.45
C ALA A 77 2.51 15.08 -18.01
N LEU A 78 1.45 15.25 -17.22
CA LEU A 78 0.08 15.00 -17.66
C LEU A 78 -0.68 16.31 -17.82
N PRO A 79 -1.32 16.54 -18.99
CA PRO A 79 -2.14 17.73 -19.21
C PRO A 79 -3.42 17.73 -18.36
N VAL A 80 -3.90 16.54 -17.94
CA VAL A 80 -5.13 16.41 -17.14
C VAL A 80 -4.92 15.47 -15.94
N ASN A 81 -4.93 16.06 -14.75
CA ASN A 81 -4.81 15.37 -13.46
C ASN A 81 -6.19 15.15 -12.82
N ARG A 82 -6.92 14.12 -13.29
CA ARG A 82 -8.16 13.67 -12.63
C ARG A 82 -7.91 13.27 -11.17
N ARG A 83 -8.70 13.83 -10.27
CA ARG A 83 -8.77 13.50 -8.83
C ARG A 83 -10.07 12.74 -8.56
N HIS A 84 -10.09 11.87 -7.54
CA HIS A 84 -11.35 11.25 -7.13
C HIS A 84 -12.14 12.25 -6.26
N ALA A 85 -13.46 12.27 -6.40
CA ALA A 85 -14.36 13.14 -5.62
C ALA A 85 -15.26 12.34 -4.67
N LEU A 86 -14.94 11.06 -4.44
CA LEU A 86 -15.73 10.17 -3.59
C LEU A 86 -15.63 10.63 -2.13
N LYS A 87 -16.80 10.95 -1.54
CA LYS A 87 -16.95 11.45 -0.17
C LYS A 87 -16.62 10.41 0.91
N TYR A 88 -16.68 9.12 0.58
CA TYR A 88 -16.46 7.99 1.49
C TYR A 88 -15.22 7.17 1.12
N ALA A 89 -14.23 7.79 0.49
CA ALA A 89 -13.00 7.07 0.12
C ALA A 89 -12.08 6.82 1.32
N PHE A 90 -12.37 7.47 2.45
CA PHE A 90 -11.60 7.44 3.68
C PHE A 90 -12.56 7.23 4.85
#